data_AF-A0A9D6XZN8-F1
#
_entry.id   AF-A0A9D6XZN8-F1
#
_cell.length_a   1.000
_cell.length_b   1.000
_cell.length_c   1.000
_cell.angle_alpha   90.00
_cell.angle_beta   90.00
_cell.angle_gamma   90.00
#
_symmetry.space_group_name_H-M   'P 1'
#
loop_
_entity.id
_entity.type
_entity.pdbx_description
1 polymer ?
#
loop_
_entity_poly.entity_id
_entity_poly.type
_entity_poly.pdbx_seq_one_letter_code
_entity_poly.pdbx_strand_id
1 'polypeptide(L)'
;MTLGALTVLVSAAIVVGVPWWQARRELAHGVELVAAGRYRSAVRTLVHAVAASPDSARAHYYLGFAYARMGMRAGAARQLAAAARLGGDGPIGAMARRELAAAGDADADTDADAGHQDNPDTEGSMR
;
A
#
# COMPACT_ATOMS: atom_id res chain seq x y z
N MET A 1 51.32 -25.59 6.88
CA MET A 1 51.35 -24.90 8.19
C MET A 1 51.15 -23.42 7.88
N THR A 2 50.09 -22.67 8.19
CA THR A 2 48.83 -22.84 8.95
C THR A 2 47.86 -21.73 8.47
N LEU A 3 46.67 -22.13 8.01
CA LEU A 3 45.31 -21.60 8.27
C LEU A 3 44.97 -20.09 8.31
N GLY A 4 43.81 -19.76 7.70
CA GLY A 4 42.83 -18.72 8.11
C GLY A 4 42.63 -17.61 7.07
N ALA A 5 41.61 -17.55 6.20
CA ALA A 5 40.14 -17.57 6.36
C ALA A 5 39.56 -16.42 7.22
N LEU A 6 38.44 -15.83 6.73
CA LEU A 6 37.48 -14.87 7.35
C LEU A 6 37.79 -13.38 7.09
N THR A 7 36.94 -12.55 6.49
CA THR A 7 35.45 -12.47 6.32
C THR A 7 35.16 -11.71 5.00
N VAL A 8 34.39 -12.18 4.00
CA VAL A 8 32.96 -12.48 3.90
C VAL A 8 32.06 -11.29 4.32
N LEU A 9 31.55 -10.61 3.27
CA LEU A 9 30.36 -9.72 3.17
C LEU A 9 30.48 -8.25 3.60
N VAL A 10 31.02 -7.40 2.72
CA VAL A 10 30.27 -6.16 2.39
C VAL A 10 29.54 -6.43 1.08
N SER A 11 28.61 -7.38 1.14
CA SER A 11 27.79 -7.73 -0.01
C SER A 11 26.79 -6.63 -0.27
N ALA A 12 27.04 -5.91 -1.35
CA ALA A 12 26.03 -5.46 -2.29
C ALA A 12 24.80 -4.75 -1.70
N ALA A 13 25.00 -3.71 -0.89
CA ALA A 13 23.97 -2.70 -0.64
C ALA A 13 23.92 -1.63 -1.76
N ILE A 14 24.27 -1.98 -3.00
CA ILE A 14 24.39 -1.05 -4.14
C ILE A 14 23.47 -1.42 -5.32
N VAL A 15 22.74 -2.54 -5.28
CA VAL A 15 22.05 -3.03 -6.49
C VAL A 15 20.67 -2.41 -6.75
N VAL A 16 20.04 -1.70 -5.79
CA VAL A 16 18.83 -0.90 -6.07
C VAL A 16 18.88 0.38 -5.24
N GLY A 17 19.10 1.52 -5.89
CA GLY A 17 19.32 2.82 -5.26
C GLY A 17 18.09 3.43 -4.62
N VAL A 18 17.61 2.87 -3.51
CA VAL A 18 16.81 3.59 -2.51
C VAL A 18 17.24 3.09 -1.12
N PRO A 19 17.73 3.96 -0.23
CA PRO A 19 18.08 3.52 1.10
C PRO A 19 16.85 3.08 1.90
N TRP A 20 16.92 1.86 2.44
CA TRP A 20 15.89 1.17 3.22
C TRP A 20 15.56 1.83 4.59
N TRP A 21 16.02 3.05 4.84
CA TRP A 21 15.76 3.79 6.10
C TRP A 21 14.67 4.86 5.99
N GLN A 22 14.24 5.27 4.79
CA GLN A 22 13.10 6.20 4.65
C GLN A 22 11.71 5.53 4.73
N ALA A 23 11.64 4.19 4.70
CA ALA A 23 10.41 3.41 4.51
C ALA A 23 9.28 3.67 5.53
N ARG A 24 9.61 3.94 6.80
CA ARG A 24 8.58 4.15 7.86
C ARG A 24 7.88 5.50 7.75
N ARG A 25 8.54 6.52 7.22
CA ARG A 25 7.97 7.89 7.15
C ARG A 25 6.90 7.99 6.07
N GLU A 26 7.11 7.33 4.94
CA GLU A 26 6.19 7.36 3.80
C GLU A 26 4.86 6.65 4.08
N LEU A 27 4.88 5.57 4.88
CA LEU A 27 3.66 4.87 5.26
C LEU A 27 2.71 5.78 6.08
N ALA A 28 3.23 6.47 7.09
CA ALA A 28 2.42 7.34 7.93
C ALA A 28 1.76 8.47 7.11
N HIS A 29 2.54 9.11 6.23
CA HIS A 29 2.02 10.15 5.35
C HIS A 29 0.99 9.60 4.35
N GLY A 30 1.23 8.43 3.78
CA GLY A 30 0.27 7.74 2.92
C GLY A 30 -1.06 7.46 3.63
N VAL A 31 -1.01 7.02 4.90
CA VAL A 31 -2.21 6.79 5.72
C VAL A 31 -2.97 8.07 6.01
N GLU A 32 -2.26 9.16 6.33
CA GLU A 32 -2.87 10.47 6.54
C GLU A 32 -3.60 10.96 5.28
N LEU A 33 -2.97 10.80 4.11
CA LEU A 33 -3.60 11.14 2.83
C LEU A 33 -4.85 10.30 2.54
N VAL A 34 -4.84 9.00 2.90
CA VAL A 34 -6.03 8.15 2.82
C VAL A 34 -7.14 8.66 3.75
N ALA A 35 -6.80 8.99 4.99
CA ALA A 35 -7.75 9.53 5.96
C ALA A 35 -8.35 10.87 5.50
N ALA A 36 -7.54 11.70 4.83
CA ALA A 36 -7.97 12.95 4.22
C ALA A 36 -8.72 12.78 2.88
N GLY A 37 -8.96 11.53 2.42
CA GLY A 37 -9.65 11.26 1.14
C GLY A 37 -8.82 11.56 -0.11
N ARG A 38 -7.55 11.93 0.02
CA ARG A 38 -6.65 12.32 -1.08
C ARG A 38 -6.02 11.09 -1.72
N TYR A 39 -6.85 10.22 -2.31
CA TYR A 39 -6.44 8.88 -2.76
C TYR A 39 -5.35 8.90 -3.85
N ARG A 40 -5.41 9.82 -4.82
CA ARG A 40 -4.36 9.94 -5.86
C ARG A 40 -2.99 10.25 -5.27
N SER A 41 -2.93 11.18 -4.31
CA SER A 41 -1.69 11.51 -3.60
C SER A 41 -1.25 10.35 -2.72
N ALA A 42 -2.19 9.72 -2.02
CA ALA A 42 -1.92 8.56 -1.18
C ALA A 42 -1.28 7.42 -1.98
N VAL A 43 -1.82 7.10 -3.17
CA VAL A 43 -1.25 6.07 -4.06
C VAL A 43 0.21 6.38 -4.39
N ARG A 44 0.53 7.61 -4.79
CA ARG A 44 1.92 7.99 -5.11
C ARG A 44 2.86 7.73 -3.93
N THR A 45 2.46 8.15 -2.73
CA THR A 45 3.26 7.96 -1.50
C THR A 45 3.34 6.48 -1.10
N LEU A 46 2.21 5.77 -1.15
CA LEU A 46 2.11 4.37 -0.70
C LEU A 46 2.80 3.40 -1.65
N VAL A 47 2.92 3.71 -2.94
CA VAL A 47 3.75 2.93 -3.87
C VAL A 47 5.22 2.95 -3.42
N HIS A 48 5.73 4.10 -3.00
CA HIS A 48 7.08 4.18 -2.44
C HIS A 48 7.17 3.42 -1.11
N ALA A 49 6.15 3.50 -0.25
CA ALA A 49 6.11 2.73 1.00
C ALA A 49 6.15 1.21 0.77
N VAL A 50 5.42 0.70 -0.22
CA VAL A 50 5.46 -0.72 -0.62
C VAL A 50 6.80 -1.08 -1.25
N ALA A 51 7.38 -0.24 -2.11
CA ALA A 51 8.69 -0.50 -2.69
C ALA A 51 9.80 -0.56 -1.63
N ALA A 52 9.70 0.27 -0.59
CA ALA A 52 10.68 0.31 0.49
C ALA A 52 10.48 -0.78 1.55
N SER A 53 9.26 -1.30 1.73
CA SER A 53 8.96 -2.45 2.60
C SER A 53 7.93 -3.38 1.94
N PRO A 54 8.39 -4.26 1.02
CA PRO A 54 7.52 -5.18 0.27
C PRO A 54 6.81 -6.24 1.12
N ASP A 55 7.23 -6.38 2.38
CA ASP A 55 6.68 -7.28 3.39
C ASP A 55 5.68 -6.58 4.34
N SER A 56 5.46 -5.27 4.17
CA SER A 56 4.56 -4.50 5.01
C SER A 56 3.09 -4.75 4.63
N ALA A 57 2.43 -5.65 5.36
CA ALA A 57 0.99 -5.88 5.23
C ALA A 57 0.17 -4.58 5.29
N ARG A 58 0.61 -3.63 6.13
CA ARG A 58 -0.04 -2.33 6.29
C ARG A 58 0.10 -1.46 5.04
N ALA A 59 1.29 -1.38 4.43
CA ALA A 59 1.50 -0.60 3.22
C ALA A 59 0.67 -1.14 2.06
N HIS A 60 0.65 -2.47 1.89
CA HIS A 60 -0.19 -3.14 0.90
C HIS A 60 -1.69 -2.89 1.14
N TYR A 61 -2.15 -2.92 2.40
CA TYR A 61 -3.56 -2.67 2.72
C TYR A 61 -3.98 -1.26 2.32
N TYR A 62 -3.26 -0.23 2.77
CA TYR A 62 -3.63 1.15 2.47
C TYR A 62 -3.50 1.49 0.98
N LEU A 63 -2.52 0.91 0.28
CA LEU A 63 -2.41 1.07 -1.17
C LEU A 63 -3.59 0.42 -1.88
N GLY A 64 -3.98 -0.78 -1.46
CA GLY A 64 -5.15 -1.48 -1.99
C GLY A 64 -6.45 -0.74 -1.72
N PHE A 65 -6.62 -0.21 -0.52
CA PHE A 65 -7.75 0.62 -0.14
C PHE A 65 -7.82 1.91 -0.97
N ALA A 66 -6.69 2.62 -1.13
CA ALA A 66 -6.65 3.83 -1.97
C ALA A 66 -6.99 3.52 -3.44
N TYR A 67 -6.53 2.39 -3.99
CA TYR A 67 -6.93 1.95 -5.31
C TYR A 67 -8.43 1.62 -5.40
N ALA A 68 -9.00 0.96 -4.39
CA ALA A 68 -10.42 0.62 -4.35
C ALA A 68 -11.27 1.90 -4.39
N ARG A 69 -10.89 2.91 -3.59
CA ARG A 69 -11.57 4.22 -3.56
C ARG A 69 -11.44 5.02 -4.85
N MET A 70 -10.44 4.71 -5.68
CA MET A 70 -10.27 5.28 -7.02
C MET A 70 -10.94 4.45 -8.12
N GLY A 71 -11.66 3.37 -7.78
CA GLY A 71 -12.26 2.46 -8.76
C GLY A 71 -11.26 1.56 -9.50
N MET A 72 -9.99 1.56 -9.10
CA MET A 72 -8.92 0.76 -9.72
C MET A 72 -8.95 -0.68 -9.19
N ARG A 73 -10.03 -1.41 -9.48
CA ARG A 73 -10.35 -2.73 -8.90
C ARG A 73 -9.23 -3.75 -9.02
N ALA A 74 -8.65 -3.91 -10.21
CA ALA A 74 -7.56 -4.86 -10.44
C ALA A 74 -6.28 -4.51 -9.65
N GLY A 75 -6.02 -3.22 -9.40
CA GLY A 75 -4.92 -2.76 -8.56
C GLY A 75 -5.22 -3.00 -7.08
N ALA A 76 -6.44 -2.67 -6.66
CA ALA A 76 -6.92 -2.89 -5.30
C ALA A 76 -6.85 -4.37 -4.90
N ALA A 77 -7.42 -5.26 -5.72
CA ALA A 77 -7.45 -6.69 -5.45
C ALA A 77 -6.03 -7.28 -5.28
N ARG A 78 -5.09 -6.89 -6.14
CA ARG A 78 -3.69 -7.34 -6.04
C ARG A 78 -3.04 -6.94 -4.71
N GLN A 79 -3.20 -5.68 -4.32
CA GLN A 79 -2.58 -5.15 -3.10
C GLN A 79 -3.27 -5.65 -1.83
N LEU A 80 -4.60 -5.75 -1.83
CA LEU A 80 -5.37 -6.34 -0.73
C LEU A 80 -5.06 -7.84 -0.57
N ALA A 81 -4.90 -8.59 -1.65
CA ALA A 81 -4.49 -10.00 -1.57
C ALA A 81 -3.07 -10.14 -0.98
N ALA A 82 -2.14 -9.24 -1.32
CA ALA A 82 -0.82 -9.20 -0.68
C ALA A 82 -0.92 -8.88 0.82
N ALA A 83 -1.73 -7.89 1.19
CA ALA A 83 -1.98 -7.53 2.59
C ALA A 83 -2.61 -8.69 3.39
N ALA A 84 -3.54 -9.42 2.78
CA ALA A 84 -4.18 -10.60 3.37
C ALA A 84 -3.17 -11.72 3.66
N ARG A 85 -2.25 -11.98 2.71
CA ARG A 85 -1.20 -12.99 2.88
C ARG A 85 -0.17 -12.58 3.94
N LEU A 86 0.33 -11.34 3.87
CA LEU A 86 1.36 -10.84 4.80
C LEU A 86 0.81 -10.61 6.21
N GLY A 87 -0.45 -10.19 6.32
CA GLY A 87 -1.12 -9.96 7.60
C GLY A 87 -1.64 -11.21 8.30
N GLY A 88 -1.67 -12.36 7.60
CA GLY A 88 -2.15 -13.63 8.14
C GLY A 88 -3.52 -13.54 8.81
N ASP A 89 -3.65 -14.13 9.99
CA ASP A 89 -4.86 -14.04 10.83
C ASP A 89 -4.90 -12.79 11.72
N GLY A 90 -3.91 -11.91 11.57
CA GLY A 90 -3.89 -10.62 12.24
C GLY A 90 -4.98 -9.67 11.73
N PRO A 91 -5.19 -8.54 12.41
CA PRO A 91 -6.26 -7.60 12.10
C PRO A 91 -6.15 -7.06 10.67
N ILE A 92 -4.94 -6.78 10.19
CA ILE A 92 -4.73 -6.27 8.81
C ILE A 92 -5.09 -7.34 7.78
N GLY A 93 -4.73 -8.59 8.02
CA GLY A 93 -5.07 -9.68 7.11
C GLY A 93 -6.59 -9.90 7.04
N ALA A 94 -7.27 -9.85 8.19
CA ALA A 94 -8.72 -9.95 8.26
C ALA A 94 -9.44 -8.77 7.57
N MET A 95 -8.98 -7.53 7.79
CA MET A 95 -9.51 -6.35 7.09
C MET A 95 -9.30 -6.47 5.58
N ALA A 96 -8.11 -6.85 5.14
CA ALA A 96 -7.81 -7.00 3.73
C ALA A 96 -8.69 -8.06 3.04
N ARG A 97 -8.98 -9.18 3.70
CA ARG A 97 -9.89 -10.22 3.17
C ARG A 97 -11.32 -9.71 3.04
N ARG A 98 -11.80 -8.93 4.02
CA ARG A 98 -13.15 -8.33 3.97
C ARG A 98 -13.28 -7.36 2.81
N GLU A 99 -12.31 -6.46 2.65
CA GLU A 99 -12.27 -5.50 1.54
C GLU A 99 -12.15 -6.20 0.18
N LEU A 100 -11.36 -7.28 0.10
CA LEU A 100 -11.21 -8.07 -1.13
C LEU A 100 -12.52 -8.78 -1.52
N ALA A 101 -13.25 -9.32 -0.53
CA ALA A 101 -14.56 -9.93 -0.76
C ALA A 101 -15.56 -8.89 -1.27
N ALA A 102 -15.67 -7.74 -0.58
CA ALA A 102 -16.54 -6.64 -1.00
C ALA A 102 -16.21 -6.11 -2.40
N ALA A 103 -14.93 -6.07 -2.77
CA ALA A 103 -14.50 -5.66 -4.12
C ALA A 103 -14.93 -6.67 -5.20
N GLY A 104 -14.95 -7.98 -4.88
CA GLY A 104 -15.41 -9.03 -5.78
C GLY A 104 -16.93 -9.06 -5.94
N ASP A 105 -17.67 -8.81 -4.86
CA ASP A 105 -19.13 -8.73 -4.89
C ASP A 105 -19.61 -7.51 -5.71
N ALA A 106 -18.87 -6.40 -5.65
CA ALA A 106 -19.16 -5.22 -6.48
C ALA A 106 -18.98 -5.47 -7.99
N ASP A 107 -18.20 -6.47 -8.42
CA ASP A 107 -18.13 -6.85 -9.84
C ASP A 107 -19.43 -7.50 -10.34
N ALA A 108 -20.28 -8.04 -9.45
CA ALA A 108 -21.60 -8.56 -9.82
C ALA A 108 -22.64 -7.45 -10.08
N ASP A 109 -22.46 -6.27 -9.47
CA ASP A 109 -23.45 -5.19 -9.49
C ASP A 109 -23.03 -3.96 -10.34
N THR A 110 -21.74 -3.79 -10.68
CA THR A 110 -21.22 -2.52 -11.24
C THR A 110 -21.15 -2.45 -12.76
N ASP A 111 -21.83 -3.34 -13.48
CA ASP A 111 -22.26 -3.01 -14.84
C ASP A 111 -23.32 -1.88 -14.85
N ALA A 112 -23.80 -1.42 -13.68
CA ALA A 112 -24.92 -0.49 -13.57
C ALA A 112 -24.61 0.96 -13.14
N ASP A 113 -23.44 1.32 -12.58
CA ASP A 113 -23.25 2.69 -12.06
C ASP A 113 -21.79 3.18 -12.01
N ALA A 114 -21.16 3.31 -13.17
CA ALA A 114 -19.92 4.07 -13.32
C ALA A 114 -20.20 5.58 -13.23
N GLY A 115 -20.49 6.10 -12.03
CA GLY A 115 -20.94 7.49 -11.90
C GLY A 115 -20.90 8.11 -10.50
N HIS A 116 -19.79 8.06 -9.77
CA HIS A 116 -19.64 8.91 -8.57
C HIS A 116 -18.19 9.00 -8.05
N GLN A 117 -17.57 10.13 -7.73
CA GLN A 117 -17.73 11.56 -7.99
C GLN A 117 -16.40 12.17 -7.52
N ASP A 118 -15.77 13.01 -8.33
CA ASP A 118 -14.74 13.94 -7.84
C ASP A 118 -15.38 14.83 -6.77
N ASN A 119 -14.81 14.92 -5.58
CA ASN A 119 -15.16 15.96 -4.62
C ASN A 119 -13.96 16.90 -4.41
N PRO A 120 -13.96 18.10 -5.01
CA PRO A 120 -12.84 19.02 -4.98
C PRO A 120 -12.96 20.07 -3.86
N ASP A 121 -13.21 19.71 -2.59
CA ASP A 121 -13.35 20.73 -1.54
C ASP A 121 -12.71 20.32 -0.20
N THR A 122 -11.43 20.65 -0.01
CA THR A 122 -10.85 20.80 1.35
C THR A 122 -9.72 21.83 1.37
N GLU A 123 -9.88 22.93 0.63
CA GLU A 123 -9.14 24.17 0.89
C GLU A 123 -10.08 25.15 1.61
N GLY A 124 -10.48 24.78 2.82
CA GLY A 124 -11.09 25.70 3.78
C GLY A 124 -9.99 26.27 4.66
N SER A 125 -9.46 27.43 4.27
CA SER A 125 -8.50 28.23 5.02
C SER A 125 -8.86 28.32 6.51
N MET A 126 -7.88 28.02 7.36
CA MET A 126 -7.79 28.58 8.70
C MET A 126 -7.92 30.10 8.61
N ARG A 127 -8.93 30.64 9.29
CA ARG A 127 -8.96 32.03 9.76
C ARG A 127 -8.62 32.02 11.24
#